data_AF-A0A8X7NU28-F1
#
_entry.id   AF-A0A8X7NU28-F1
#
_cell.length_a   1.000
_cell.length_b   1.000
_cell.length_c   1.000
_cell.angle_alpha   90.00
_cell.angle_beta   90.00
_cell.angle_gamma   90.00
#
_symmetry.space_group_name_H-M   'P 1'
#
loop_
_entity.id
_entity.type
_entity.pdbx_description
1 polymer ?
#
loop_
_entity_poly.entity_id
_entity_poly.type
_entity_poly.pdbx_seq_one_letter_code
_entity_poly.pdbx_strand_id
1 'polypeptide(L)'
;MEMRFLFSSLTLVFMLALGEAAGDRMIWSRKEMVEMAGYGEHKLSSVLVTASLLSSSSSPIPGATVGIKCHIGYRKRSKWLKAVTNELGHLTIDLPSHLHAIPDIGKACSIKPLSVPKPYQCSPTKSHRGIKLVSTSNGL
;
A
#
# COMPACT_ATOMS: atom_id res chain seq x y z
N MET A 1 47.87 6.22 -53.74
CA MET A 1 46.47 5.84 -53.42
C MET A 1 46.35 5.01 -52.15
N GLU A 2 47.41 4.30 -51.71
CA GLU A 2 47.37 3.38 -50.56
C GLU A 2 47.15 4.04 -49.19
N MET A 3 47.69 5.25 -48.97
CA MET A 3 47.54 6.00 -47.71
C MET A 3 46.07 6.30 -47.35
N ARG A 4 45.21 6.57 -48.34
CA ARG A 4 43.79 6.89 -48.10
C ARG A 4 42.98 5.67 -47.64
N PHE A 5 43.35 4.48 -48.10
CA PHE A 5 42.73 3.22 -47.67
C PHE A 5 43.13 2.87 -46.24
N LEU A 6 44.39 3.12 -45.85
CA LEU A 6 44.86 2.90 -44.48
C LEU A 6 44.16 3.84 -43.48
N PHE A 7 44.01 5.13 -43.81
CA PHE A 7 43.26 6.06 -42.97
C PHE A 7 41.78 5.68 -42.84
N SER A 8 41.13 5.30 -43.95
CA SER A 8 39.74 4.85 -43.92
C SER A 8 39.56 3.58 -43.08
N SER A 9 40.50 2.63 -43.20
CA SER A 9 40.50 1.41 -42.40
C SER A 9 40.71 1.73 -40.92
N LEU A 10 41.63 2.63 -40.58
CA LEU A 10 41.90 3.03 -39.21
C LEU A 10 40.69 3.72 -38.58
N THR A 11 39.99 4.60 -39.31
CA THR A 11 38.77 5.23 -38.80
C THR A 11 37.65 4.22 -38.57
N LEU A 12 37.53 3.21 -39.44
CA LEU A 12 36.48 2.20 -39.33
C LEU A 12 36.75 1.26 -38.15
N VAL A 13 38.02 0.89 -37.93
CA VAL A 13 38.47 0.15 -36.74
C VAL A 13 38.28 0.98 -35.46
N PHE A 14 38.55 2.28 -35.50
CA PHE A 14 38.36 3.17 -34.35
C PHE A 14 36.87 3.32 -33.99
N MET A 15 35.99 3.42 -34.99
CA MET A 15 34.54 3.47 -34.78
C MET A 15 33.98 2.13 -34.30
N LEU A 16 34.52 1.00 -34.77
CA LEU A 16 34.17 -0.33 -34.26
C LEU A 16 34.61 -0.50 -32.80
N ALA A 17 35.84 -0.07 -32.45
CA ALA A 17 36.36 -0.15 -31.09
C ALA A 17 35.65 0.81 -30.11
N LEU A 18 35.29 2.02 -30.53
CA LEU A 18 34.45 2.92 -29.72
C LEU A 18 33.02 2.41 -29.58
N GLY A 19 32.49 1.74 -30.60
CA GLY A 19 31.15 1.12 -30.57
C GLY A 19 31.05 0.02 -29.51
N GLU A 20 32.09 -0.80 -29.35
CA GLU A 20 32.14 -1.82 -28.29
C GLU A 20 32.32 -1.21 -26.89
N ALA A 21 33.06 -0.08 -26.76
CA ALA A 21 33.26 0.60 -25.48
C ALA A 21 32.04 1.43 -25.01
N ALA A 22 31.16 1.85 -25.92
CA ALA A 22 29.92 2.55 -25.58
C ALA A 22 28.75 1.60 -25.27
N GLY A 23 28.91 0.31 -25.57
CA GLY A 23 27.91 -0.74 -25.32
C GLY A 23 27.99 -1.39 -23.94
N ASP A 24 28.86 -0.91 -23.04
CA ASP A 24 28.99 -1.48 -21.71
C ASP A 24 27.84 -1.01 -20.80
N ARG A 25 26.75 -1.78 -20.86
CA ARG A 25 25.81 -2.08 -19.76
C ARG A 25 24.84 -0.99 -19.30
N MET A 26 23.83 -0.70 -20.13
CA MET A 26 22.48 -0.59 -19.57
C MET A 26 21.94 -2.02 -19.32
N ILE A 27 22.52 -2.71 -18.35
CA ILE A 27 21.89 -3.93 -17.80
C ILE A 27 20.81 -3.44 -16.85
N TRP A 28 19.67 -3.03 -17.41
CA TRP A 28 18.50 -2.86 -16.58
C TRP A 28 18.04 -4.25 -16.15
N SER A 29 17.89 -4.41 -14.84
CA SER A 29 17.19 -5.54 -14.30
C SER A 29 15.77 -5.59 -14.88
N ARG A 30 15.19 -6.79 -14.98
CA ARG A 30 13.78 -6.93 -15.42
C ARG A 30 12.84 -6.01 -14.62
N LYS A 31 13.13 -5.78 -13.33
CA LYS A 31 12.34 -4.89 -12.48
C LYS A 31 12.41 -3.44 -12.95
N GLU A 32 13.60 -2.93 -13.26
CA GLU A 32 13.79 -1.56 -13.74
C GLU A 32 13.14 -1.33 -15.10
N MET A 33 13.23 -2.29 -16.02
CA MET A 33 12.54 -2.18 -17.32
C MET A 33 11.01 -2.15 -17.15
N VAL A 34 10.46 -2.96 -16.25
CA VAL A 34 9.02 -2.97 -15.92
C VAL A 34 8.60 -1.64 -15.32
N GLU A 35 9.43 -1.07 -14.46
CA GLU A 35 9.20 0.23 -13.83
C GLU A 35 9.23 1.39 -14.85
N MET A 36 10.25 1.46 -15.71
CA MET A 36 10.36 2.49 -16.76
C MET A 36 9.28 2.38 -17.84
N ALA A 37 8.82 1.15 -18.13
CA ALA A 37 7.72 0.93 -19.06
C ALA A 37 6.34 1.30 -18.46
N GLY A 38 6.30 1.78 -17.20
CA GLY A 38 5.06 2.16 -16.52
C GLY A 38 4.22 0.98 -16.03
N TYR A 39 4.73 -0.25 -16.13
CA TYR A 39 4.14 -1.46 -15.55
C TYR A 39 4.61 -1.69 -14.10
N GLY A 40 5.19 -0.67 -13.47
CA GLY A 40 5.64 -0.75 -12.08
C GLY A 40 4.51 -1.14 -11.14
N GLU A 41 4.78 -2.09 -10.24
CA GLU A 41 3.87 -2.56 -9.18
C GLU A 41 3.70 -1.51 -8.05
N HIS A 42 4.02 -0.24 -8.32
CA HIS A 42 3.99 0.82 -7.33
C HIS A 42 2.55 1.17 -6.98
N LYS A 43 2.25 1.16 -5.68
CA LYS A 43 0.91 1.45 -5.18
C LYS A 43 0.56 2.92 -5.42
N LEU A 44 -0.26 3.20 -6.44
CA LEU A 44 -0.64 4.56 -6.86
C LEU A 44 -1.36 5.39 -5.79
N SER A 45 -1.96 4.73 -4.80
CA SER A 45 -2.61 5.38 -3.66
C SER A 45 -2.60 4.43 -2.48
N SER A 46 -2.40 4.94 -1.27
CA SER A 46 -2.54 4.16 -0.04
C SER A 46 -3.46 4.89 0.92
N VAL A 47 -4.48 4.20 1.41
CA VAL A 47 -5.35 4.72 2.46
C VAL A 47 -5.17 3.86 3.69
N LEU A 48 -4.55 4.43 4.72
CA LEU A 48 -4.32 3.75 5.99
C LEU A 48 -5.44 4.11 6.97
N VAL A 49 -6.06 3.09 7.55
CA VAL A 49 -7.01 3.26 8.64
C VAL A 49 -6.32 2.85 9.93
N THR A 50 -6.14 3.80 10.83
CA THR A 50 -5.60 3.60 12.17
C THR A 50 -6.71 3.72 13.20
N ALA A 51 -6.71 2.83 14.20
CA ALA A 51 -7.66 2.87 15.30
C ALA A 51 -7.03 2.34 16.59
N SER A 52 -7.63 2.70 17.72
CA SER A 52 -7.33 2.12 19.03
C SER A 52 -8.59 1.47 19.59
N LEU A 53 -8.41 0.30 20.21
CA LEU A 53 -9.45 -0.41 20.93
C LEU A 53 -9.15 -0.36 22.42
N LEU A 54 -10.03 0.30 23.16
CA LEU A 54 -9.95 0.47 24.60
C LEU A 54 -11.14 -0.23 25.27
N SER A 55 -10.93 -0.67 26.51
CA SER A 55 -11.96 -1.21 27.39
C SER A 55 -12.80 -0.08 28.00
N SER A 56 -13.84 -0.45 28.76
CA SER A 56 -14.64 0.51 29.54
C SER A 56 -13.83 1.26 30.61
N SER A 57 -12.70 0.71 31.07
CA SER A 57 -11.76 1.37 31.98
C SER A 57 -10.65 2.14 31.26
N SER A 58 -10.80 2.38 29.95
CA SER A 58 -9.80 3.04 29.10
C SER A 58 -8.47 2.29 28.97
N SER A 59 -8.43 1.00 29.34
CA SER A 59 -7.24 0.17 29.16
C SER A 59 -7.14 -0.36 27.72
N PRO A 60 -5.95 -0.46 27.12
CA PRO A 60 -5.80 -1.03 25.79
C PRO A 60 -6.21 -2.51 25.76
N ILE A 61 -6.81 -2.93 24.65
CA ILE A 61 -7.21 -4.33 24.44
C ILE A 61 -6.28 -4.94 23.36
N PRO A 62 -5.24 -5.68 23.75
CA PRO A 62 -4.39 -6.41 22.81
C PRO A 62 -5.04 -7.69 22.28
N GLY A 63 -4.67 -8.12 21.09
CA GLY A 63 -5.08 -9.41 20.51
C GLY A 63 -6.55 -9.49 20.08
N ALA A 64 -7.28 -8.39 20.05
CA ALA A 64 -8.64 -8.34 19.54
C ALA A 64 -8.66 -8.28 18.01
N THR A 65 -9.54 -9.04 17.39
CA THR A 65 -9.80 -8.95 15.96
C THR A 65 -10.84 -7.87 15.70
N VAL A 66 -10.44 -6.83 14.97
CA VAL A 66 -11.32 -5.75 14.53
C VAL A 66 -11.58 -5.88 13.03
N GLY A 67 -12.84 -5.76 12.65
CA GLY A 67 -13.30 -5.79 11.28
C GLY A 67 -13.62 -4.39 10.77
N ILE A 68 -13.22 -4.08 9.54
CA ILE A 68 -13.65 -2.91 8.78
C ILE A 68 -14.46 -3.37 7.58
N LYS A 69 -15.63 -2.78 7.39
CA LYS A 69 -16.51 -3.04 6.25
C LYS A 69 -16.98 -1.74 5.66
N CYS A 70 -16.61 -1.51 4.41
CA CYS A 70 -17.05 -0.35 3.64
C CYS A 70 -18.24 -0.70 2.75
N HIS A 71 -19.19 0.23 2.65
CA HIS A 71 -20.34 0.16 1.77
C HIS A 71 -20.03 0.95 0.50
N ILE A 72 -19.95 0.24 -0.62
CA ILE A 72 -19.97 0.83 -1.95
C ILE A 72 -21.41 0.64 -2.42
N GLY A 73 -22.08 1.67 -2.95
CA GLY A 73 -23.54 1.70 -3.20
C GLY A 73 -24.15 0.54 -4.02
N TYR A 74 -23.35 -0.39 -4.52
CA TYR A 74 -23.79 -1.63 -5.17
C TYR A 74 -23.96 -2.75 -4.12
N ARG A 75 -25.08 -3.48 -4.20
CA ARG A 75 -25.55 -4.53 -3.26
C ARG A 75 -24.62 -5.76 -3.06
N LYS A 76 -23.32 -5.68 -3.34
CA LYS A 76 -22.38 -6.77 -3.03
C LYS A 76 -22.12 -6.82 -1.52
N ARG A 77 -22.15 -8.04 -0.96
CA ARG A 77 -21.67 -8.30 0.40
C ARG A 77 -20.17 -7.95 0.45
N SER A 78 -19.83 -6.78 0.98
CA SER A 78 -18.43 -6.43 1.21
C SER A 78 -17.84 -7.34 2.29
N LYS A 79 -16.70 -7.95 1.98
CA LYS A 79 -15.93 -8.78 2.91
C LYS A 79 -15.39 -7.88 4.02
N TRP A 80 -15.42 -8.37 5.25
CA TRP A 80 -14.74 -7.71 6.36
C TRP A 80 -13.24 -7.78 6.14
N LEU A 81 -12.60 -6.62 6.07
CA LEU A 81 -11.18 -6.48 6.28
C LEU A 81 -10.89 -6.67 7.76
N LYS A 82 -9.92 -7.51 8.12
CA LYS A 82 -9.63 -7.87 9.51
C LYS A 82 -8.24 -7.43 9.88
N ALA A 83 -8.10 -6.84 11.06
CA ALA A 83 -6.83 -6.55 11.69
C ALA A 83 -6.87 -7.03 13.14
N VAL A 84 -5.69 -7.34 13.69
CA VAL A 84 -5.54 -7.70 15.10
C VAL A 84 -4.88 -6.52 15.81
N THR A 85 -5.36 -6.18 17.00
CA THR A 85 -4.77 -5.12 17.82
C THR A 85 -3.43 -5.56 18.41
N ASN A 86 -2.47 -4.63 18.42
CA ASN A 86 -1.17 -4.82 19.05
C ASN A 86 -1.24 -4.69 20.59
N GLU A 87 -0.09 -4.77 21.26
CA GLU A 87 0.03 -4.68 22.72
C GLU A 87 -0.55 -3.39 23.32
N LEU A 88 -0.51 -2.29 22.55
CA LEU A 88 -1.04 -0.98 22.91
C LEU A 88 -2.52 -0.81 22.53
N GLY A 89 -3.18 -1.86 22.05
CA GLY A 89 -4.57 -1.81 21.56
C GLY A 89 -4.72 -1.06 20.23
N HIS A 90 -3.62 -0.70 19.56
CA HIS A 90 -3.64 -0.04 18.26
C HIS A 90 -3.75 -1.05 17.13
N LEU A 91 -4.39 -0.62 16.05
CA LEU A 91 -4.43 -1.35 14.79
C LEU A 91 -4.22 -0.39 13.63
N THR A 92 -3.57 -0.90 12.60
CA THR A 92 -3.38 -0.21 11.32
C THR A 92 -3.75 -1.19 10.22
N ILE A 93 -4.62 -0.76 9.32
CA ILE A 93 -4.98 -1.56 8.16
C ILE A 93 -4.93 -0.71 6.90
N ASP A 94 -4.29 -1.28 5.90
CA ASP A 94 -4.21 -0.69 4.58
C ASP A 94 -5.44 -1.07 3.76
N LEU A 95 -6.12 -0.06 3.24
CA LEU A 95 -7.32 -0.27 2.47
C LEU A 95 -6.97 -0.77 1.05
N PRO A 96 -7.74 -1.71 0.50
CA PRO A 96 -7.61 -2.12 -0.89
C PRO A 96 -7.89 -0.98 -1.87
N SER A 97 -7.19 -1.00 -3.00
CA SER A 97 -7.31 0.00 -4.08
C SER A 97 -8.74 0.29 -4.52
N HIS A 98 -9.57 -0.75 -4.66
CA HIS A 98 -10.98 -0.60 -5.06
C HIS A 98 -11.86 0.16 -4.04
N LEU A 99 -11.38 0.38 -2.81
CA LEU A 99 -12.06 1.15 -1.79
C LEU A 99 -11.49 2.58 -1.63
N HIS A 100 -10.43 2.93 -2.36
CA HIS A 100 -9.86 4.29 -2.30
C HIS A 100 -10.78 5.34 -2.95
N ALA A 101 -11.62 4.92 -3.89
CA ALA A 101 -12.55 5.79 -4.59
C ALA A 101 -13.88 6.03 -3.83
N ILE A 102 -13.98 5.59 -2.56
CA ILE A 102 -15.20 5.76 -1.77
C ILE A 102 -15.27 7.21 -1.26
N PRO A 103 -16.27 8.00 -1.68
CA PRO A 103 -16.47 9.33 -1.11
C PRO A 103 -16.88 9.20 0.36
N ASP A 104 -16.40 10.12 1.21
CA ASP A 104 -16.71 10.13 2.64
C ASP A 104 -16.51 8.75 3.32
N ILE A 105 -15.27 8.23 3.24
CA ILE A 105 -14.88 6.94 3.86
C ILE A 105 -15.28 6.86 5.35
N GLY A 106 -15.26 8.03 6.00
CA GLY A 106 -15.84 8.35 7.31
C GLY A 106 -17.19 7.72 7.60
N LYS A 107 -18.10 7.87 6.65
CA LYS A 107 -19.52 7.51 6.75
C LYS A 107 -19.81 6.20 6.05
N ALA A 108 -19.06 5.88 5.00
CA ALA A 108 -19.25 4.69 4.19
C ALA A 108 -18.73 3.41 4.87
N CYS A 109 -17.76 3.51 5.77
CA CYS A 109 -17.17 2.37 6.45
C CYS A 109 -17.66 2.19 7.89
N SER A 110 -17.86 0.93 8.27
CA SER A 110 -18.21 0.49 9.61
C SER A 110 -17.06 -0.32 10.20
N ILE A 111 -16.68 -0.03 11.44
CA ILE A 111 -15.63 -0.74 12.17
C ILE A 111 -16.26 -1.42 13.38
N LYS A 112 -15.98 -2.71 13.58
CA LYS A 112 -16.53 -3.48 14.70
C LYS A 112 -15.50 -4.46 15.25
N PRO A 113 -15.40 -4.62 16.58
CA PRO A 113 -14.72 -5.78 17.16
C PRO A 113 -15.46 -7.06 16.71
N LEU A 114 -14.76 -7.98 16.06
CA LEU A 114 -15.28 -9.28 15.63
C LEU A 114 -14.99 -10.37 16.66
N SER A 115 -13.85 -10.28 17.34
CA SER A 115 -13.45 -11.21 18.40
C SER A 115 -12.61 -10.47 19.43
N VAL A 116 -12.95 -10.64 20.71
CA VAL A 116 -12.25 -10.01 21.83
C VAL A 116 -11.73 -11.12 22.75
N PRO A 117 -10.46 -11.08 23.19
CA PRO A 117 -9.92 -12.10 24.09
C PRO A 117 -10.69 -12.14 25.41
N LYS A 118 -10.80 -13.34 25.99
CA LYS A 118 -11.52 -13.62 27.26
C LYS A 118 -11.30 -12.59 28.38
N PRO A 119 -10.07 -12.18 28.73
CA PRO A 119 -9.86 -11.22 29.84
C PRO A 119 -10.45 -9.83 29.56
N TYR A 120 -10.72 -9.49 28.30
CA TYR A 120 -11.27 -8.20 27.88
C TYR A 120 -12.72 -8.30 27.39
N GLN A 121 -13.37 -9.47 27.53
CA GLN A 121 -14.77 -9.63 27.15
C GLN A 121 -15.66 -8.84 28.10
N CYS A 122 -16.19 -7.72 27.61
CA CYS A 122 -17.18 -6.92 28.32
C CYS A 122 -18.59 -7.42 28.00
N SER A 123 -19.52 -7.24 28.95
CA SER A 123 -20.93 -7.52 28.71
C SER A 123 -21.43 -6.64 27.55
N PRO A 124 -22.14 -7.21 26.56
CA PRO A 124 -22.57 -6.47 25.37
C PRO A 124 -23.51 -5.32 25.77
N THR A 125 -23.01 -4.09 25.71
CA THR A 125 -23.87 -2.91 25.89
C THR A 125 -24.56 -2.58 24.56
N LYS A 126 -25.85 -2.23 24.60
CA LYS A 126 -26.65 -1.89 23.41
C LYS A 126 -26.17 -0.59 22.70
N SER A 127 -25.18 0.10 23.25
CA SER A 127 -24.65 1.37 22.74
C SER A 127 -23.32 1.15 22.05
N HIS A 128 -23.35 1.06 20.72
CA HIS A 128 -22.15 1.19 19.91
C HIS A 128 -21.82 2.69 19.82
N ARG A 129 -20.77 3.16 20.49
CA ARG A 129 -20.24 4.50 20.18
C ARG A 129 -19.76 4.47 18.73
N GLY A 130 -20.26 5.42 17.92
CA GLY A 130 -19.82 5.61 16.56
C GLY A 130 -18.32 5.87 16.50
N ILE A 131 -17.66 5.39 15.46
CA ILE A 131 -16.24 5.64 15.25
C ILE A 131 -16.06 7.10 14.83
N LYS A 132 -15.13 7.80 15.49
CA LYS A 132 -14.65 9.09 15.01
C LYS A 132 -13.42 8.85 14.13
N LEU A 133 -13.59 9.00 12.82
CA LEU A 133 -12.48 8.98 11.89
C LEU A 133 -11.85 10.38 11.88
N VAL A 134 -10.53 10.42 12.05
CA VAL A 134 -9.74 11.66 12.01
C VAL A 134 -8.84 11.56 10.78
N SER A 135 -9.00 12.46 9.83
CA SER A 135 -8.12 12.54 8.66
C SER A 135 -6.84 13.27 9.04
N THR A 136 -5.69 12.63 8.90
CA THR A 136 -4.39 13.31 8.95
C THR A 136 -3.99 13.65 7.51
N SER A 137 -4.12 14.92 7.12
CA SER A 137 -3.52 15.41 5.88
C SER A 137 -2.02 15.61 6.10
N ASN A 138 -1.24 14.53 6.07
CA ASN A 138 0.17 14.68 5.77
C ASN A 138 0.30 14.67 4.24
N GLY A 139 -0.13 15.77 3.63
CA GLY A 139 0.26 16.09 2.27
C GLY A 139 1.73 16.47 2.32
N LEU A 140 2.58 15.61 1.77
CA LEU A 140 3.83 16.10 1.18
C LEU A 140 3.50 16.55 -0.25
#